data_AF-A0A3S1QMZ0-F1
#
_entry.id   AF-A0A3S1QMZ0-F1
#
_cell.length_a   1.000
_cell.length_b   1.000
_cell.length_c   1.000
_cell.angle_alpha   90.00
_cell.angle_beta   90.00
_cell.angle_gamma   90.00
#
_symmetry.space_group_name_H-M   'P 1'
#
loop_
_entity.id
_entity.type
_entity.pdbx_description
1 polymer ?
#
loop_
_entity_poly.entity_id
_entity_poly.type
_entity_poly.pdbx_seq_one_letter_code
_entity_poly.pdbx_strand_id
1 'polypeptide(L)'
;MTNCAVPGCPNDAAGRHQPFCVDHYFKLPKPYTGLVTRTSIECSRTDDPDTRQHLQEQLAGYIKSVIRQLPNSGAASAPPV
;
A
#
# COMPACT_ATOMS: atom_id res chain seq x y z
N MET A 1 -15.13 -0.15 -2.22
CA MET A 1 -14.05 0.59 -1.58
C MET A 1 -12.98 -0.42 -1.18
N THR A 2 -11.71 -0.12 -1.42
CA THR A 2 -10.60 -1.00 -1.01
C THR A 2 -10.16 -0.60 0.39
N ASN A 3 -10.02 -1.57 1.28
CA ASN A 3 -9.50 -1.34 2.63
C ASN A 3 -8.03 -0.88 2.57
N CYS A 4 -7.59 -0.18 3.62
CA CYS A 4 -6.18 0.15 3.81
C CYS A 4 -5.32 -1.13 3.75
N ALA A 5 -4.20 -1.05 3.04
CA ALA A 5 -3.28 -2.17 2.84
C ALA A 5 -2.44 -2.51 4.08
N VAL A 6 -2.47 -1.67 5.12
CA VAL A 6 -1.84 -1.99 6.41
C VAL A 6 -2.63 -3.11 7.08
N PRO A 7 -2.00 -4.26 7.40
CA PRO A 7 -2.68 -5.37 8.05
C PRO A 7 -3.34 -4.94 9.36
N GLY A 8 -4.61 -5.30 9.55
CA GLY A 8 -5.37 -4.96 10.76
C GLY A 8 -5.86 -3.52 10.84
N CYS A 9 -5.63 -2.68 9.81
CA CYS A 9 -6.20 -1.34 9.78
C CYS A 9 -7.70 -1.41 9.41
N PRO A 10 -8.59 -0.83 10.23
CA PRO A 10 -10.04 -0.85 9.96
C PRO A 10 -10.48 0.24 8.97
N ASN A 11 -9.59 1.15 8.58
CA ASN A 11 -9.93 2.33 7.78
C ASN A 11 -9.94 2.01 6.28
N ASP A 12 -10.80 2.71 5.54
CA ASP A 12 -10.79 2.72 4.09
C ASP A 12 -9.53 3.38 3.53
N ALA A 13 -9.11 2.93 2.34
CA ALA A 13 -8.04 3.57 1.62
C ALA A 13 -8.48 4.95 1.10
N ALA A 14 -7.55 5.91 1.05
CA ALA A 14 -7.85 7.32 0.79
C ALA A 14 -8.35 7.61 -0.64
N GLY A 15 -8.30 6.65 -1.56
CA GLY A 15 -8.83 6.77 -2.90
C GLY A 15 -8.44 5.62 -3.82
N ARG A 16 -8.91 5.66 -5.07
CA ARG A 16 -8.75 4.58 -6.06
C ARG A 16 -7.30 4.13 -6.28
N HIS A 17 -6.35 5.07 -6.24
CA HIS A 17 -4.91 4.82 -6.47
C HIS A 17 -4.06 4.95 -5.20
N GLN A 18 -4.72 5.09 -4.04
CA GLN A 18 -4.07 5.14 -2.75
C GLN A 18 -4.43 3.88 -1.97
N PRO A 19 -3.51 2.92 -1.81
CA PRO A 19 -3.79 1.71 -1.04
C PRO A 19 -3.77 1.94 0.47
N PHE A 20 -3.44 3.14 0.96
CA PHE A 20 -3.38 3.47 2.37
C PHE A 20 -4.50 4.42 2.77
N CYS A 21 -4.99 4.32 4.01
CA CYS A 21 -5.85 5.34 4.60
C CYS A 21 -5.09 6.65 4.80
N VAL A 22 -5.82 7.74 5.05
CA VAL A 22 -5.25 9.08 5.23
C VAL A 22 -4.20 9.09 6.35
N ASP A 23 -4.46 8.43 7.48
CA ASP A 23 -3.53 8.37 8.62
C ASP A 23 -2.21 7.68 8.28
N HIS A 24 -2.27 6.51 7.64
CA HIS A 24 -1.07 5.79 7.25
C HIS A 24 -0.34 6.51 6.12
N TYR A 25 -1.06 7.11 5.17
CA TYR A 25 -0.46 7.89 4.10
C TYR A 25 0.43 9.03 4.63
N PHE A 26 -0.02 9.77 5.64
CA PHE A 26 0.77 10.85 6.23
C PHE A 26 1.96 10.40 7.10
N LYS A 27 1.95 9.14 7.57
CA LYS A 27 3.07 8.54 8.32
C LYS A 27 4.18 7.99 7.43
N LEU A 28 3.91 7.83 6.13
CA LEU A 28 4.86 7.27 5.18
C LEU A 28 5.88 8.31 4.68
N PRO A 29 7.13 7.90 4.40
CA PRO A 29 8.06 8.80 3.73
C PRO A 29 7.55 9.14 2.31
N LYS A 30 7.56 10.43 1.96
CA LYS A 30 7.03 10.96 0.69
C LYS A 30 7.52 10.24 -0.59
N PRO A 31 8.79 9.78 -0.70
CA PRO A 31 9.23 9.05 -1.89
C PRO A 31 8.44 7.77 -2.13
N TYR A 32 8.05 7.08 -1.05
CA TYR A 32 7.35 5.81 -1.14
C TYR A 32 5.88 5.95 -1.51
N THR A 33 5.22 6.99 -1.01
CA THR A 33 3.83 7.26 -1.38
C THR A 33 3.73 7.61 -2.87
N GLY A 34 4.67 8.40 -3.40
CA GLY A 34 4.75 8.71 -4.83
C GLY A 34 4.94 7.48 -5.71
N LEU A 35 5.83 6.55 -5.32
CA LEU A 35 6.05 5.30 -6.06
C LEU A 35 4.79 4.45 -6.12
N VAL A 36 4.16 4.19 -4.98
CA VAL A 36 2.95 3.35 -4.90
C VAL A 36 1.80 3.94 -5.73
N THR A 37 1.57 5.25 -5.64
CA THR A 37 0.51 5.92 -6.41
C THR A 37 0.80 5.88 -7.90
N ARG A 38 2.04 6.14 -8.33
CA ARG A 38 2.41 6.13 -9.74
C ARG A 38 2.21 4.75 -10.34
N THR A 39 2.71 3.69 -9.69
CA THR A 39 2.54 2.31 -10.16
C THR A 39 1.08 1.89 -10.17
N SER A 40 0.26 2.33 -9.20
CA SER A 40 -1.19 2.07 -9.20
C SER A 40 -1.92 2.75 -10.37
N ILE A 41 -1.56 3.99 -10.69
CA ILE A 41 -2.11 4.71 -11.85
C ILE A 41 -1.69 4.01 -13.15
N GLU A 42 -0.42 3.62 -13.27
CA GLU A 42 0.13 2.94 -14.43
C GLU A 42 -0.56 1.59 -14.67
N CYS A 43 -0.71 0.78 -13.62
CA CYS A 43 -1.44 -0.48 -13.66
C CYS A 43 -2.90 -0.28 -14.12
N SER A 44 -3.58 0.78 -13.65
CA SER A 44 -4.96 1.09 -14.04
C SER A 44 -5.10 1.59 -15.48
N ARG A 45 -4.02 2.00 -16.13
CA ARG A 45 -4.01 2.53 -17.51
C ARG A 45 -3.43 1.53 -18.52
N THR A 46 -2.93 0.40 -18.05
CA THR A 46 -2.28 -0.60 -18.89
C THR A 46 -3.31 -1.62 -19.39
N ASP A 47 -3.50 -1.67 -20.70
CA ASP A 47 -4.40 -2.62 -21.36
C ASP A 47 -3.75 -3.99 -21.61
N ASP A 48 -2.42 -4.02 -21.75
CA ASP A 48 -1.67 -5.26 -21.93
C ASP A 48 -1.70 -6.13 -20.65
N PRO A 49 -2.20 -7.37 -20.71
CA PRO A 49 -2.43 -8.18 -19.53
C PRO A 49 -1.14 -8.62 -18.82
N ASP A 50 -0.06 -8.86 -19.56
CA ASP A 50 1.23 -9.32 -19.04
C ASP A 50 1.94 -8.17 -18.29
N THR A 51 2.02 -7.01 -18.93
CA THR A 51 2.54 -5.77 -18.35
C THR A 51 1.71 -5.37 -17.13
N ARG A 52 0.38 -5.49 -17.20
CA ARG A 52 -0.50 -5.21 -16.06
C ARG A 52 -0.21 -6.16 -14.89
N GLN A 53 -0.02 -7.46 -15.14
CA GLN A 53 0.34 -8.42 -14.11
C GLN A 53 1.69 -8.06 -13.47
N HIS A 54 2.70 -7.75 -14.28
CA HIS A 54 4.01 -7.31 -13.77
C HIS A 54 3.90 -6.06 -12.88
N LEU A 55 3.13 -5.06 -13.30
CA LEU A 55 2.90 -3.84 -12.52
C LEU A 55 2.13 -4.12 -11.22
N GLN A 56 1.20 -5.09 -11.21
CA GLN A 56 0.50 -5.51 -9.99
C GLN A 56 1.46 -6.16 -8.98
N GLU A 57 2.36 -7.02 -9.46
CA GLU A 57 3.39 -7.66 -8.62
C GLU A 57 4.36 -6.62 -8.04
N GLN A 58 4.82 -5.68 -8.86
CA GLN A 58 5.63 -4.55 -8.41
C GLN A 58 4.91 -3.71 -7.36
N LEU A 59 3.63 -3.37 -7.61
CA LEU A 59 2.81 -2.61 -6.66
C LEU A 59 2.69 -3.34 -5.32
N ALA A 60 2.44 -4.66 -5.33
CA ALA A 60 2.39 -5.47 -4.13
C ALA A 60 3.73 -5.48 -3.38
N GLY A 61 4.86 -5.54 -4.10
CA GLY A 61 6.20 -5.45 -3.53
C GLY A 61 6.48 -4.09 -2.87
N TYR A 62 6.07 -2.99 -3.50
CA TYR A 62 6.17 -1.66 -2.91
C TYR A 62 5.30 -1.53 -1.68
N ILE A 63 4.03 -1.95 -1.73
CA ILE A 63 3.13 -1.91 -0.56
C ILE A 63 3.74 -2.66 0.62
N LYS A 64 4.28 -3.87 0.42
CA LYS A 64 4.96 -4.64 1.48
C LYS A 64 6.16 -3.90 2.06
N SER A 65 7.00 -3.32 1.20
CA SER A 65 8.18 -2.54 1.60
C SER A 65 7.80 -1.31 2.43
N VAL A 66 6.69 -0.67 2.05
CA VAL A 66 6.15 0.53 2.68
C VAL A 66 5.55 0.23 4.05
N ILE A 67 4.79 -0.87 4.17
CA ILE A 67 4.23 -1.34 5.45
C ILE A 67 5.35 -1.61 6.46
N ARG A 68 6.48 -2.20 6.04
CA ARG A 68 7.63 -2.43 6.92
C ARG A 68 8.29 -1.16 7.46
N GLN A 69 8.10 -0.03 6.78
CA GLN A 69 8.68 1.26 7.18
C GLN A 69 7.73 2.10 8.02
N LEU A 70 6.46 1.71 8.15
CA LEU A 70 5.55 2.40 9.04
C LEU A 70 6.03 2.22 10.49
N PRO A 71 6.08 3.31 11.28
CA PRO A 71 6.42 3.23 12.68
C PRO A 71 5.37 2.33 13.36
N ASN A 72 5.83 1.15 13.79
CA ASN A 72 5.14 0.08 14.50
C ASN A 72 3.60 0.21 14.51
N SER A 73 2.98 0.06 13.34
CA SER A 73 1.52 0.08 13.22
C SER A 73 0.99 -1.30 13.57
N GLY A 74 1.02 -1.63 14.87
CA GLY A 74 0.14 -2.64 15.45
C GLY A 74 0.41 -4.11 15.12
N ALA A 75 1.67 -4.54 15.02
CA ALA A 75 1.94 -5.90 15.49
C ALA A 75 1.73 -5.85 17.01
N ALA A 76 0.50 -6.10 17.45
CA ALA A 76 0.22 -6.38 18.84
C ALA A 76 1.25 -7.42 19.30
N SER A 77 2.13 -7.01 20.20
CA SER A 77 3.02 -7.89 20.91
C SER A 77 2.16 -9.00 21.51
N ALA A 78 2.12 -10.16 20.89
CA ALA A 78 1.63 -11.36 21.55
C ALA A 78 2.58 -11.57 22.74
N PRO A 79 2.08 -11.59 23.99
CA PRO A 79 2.94 -11.96 25.11
C PRO A 79 3.36 -13.41 24.91
N PRO A 80 4.65 -13.77 25.10
CA PRO A 80 5.02 -15.16 25.20
C PRO A 80 4.30 -15.75 26.43
N VAL A 81 3.52 -16.80 26.20
CA VAL A 81 3.04 -17.71 27.25
C VAL A 81 4.16 -18.64 27.70
#